data_AF-E3NLL4-F1
#
_entry.id   AF-E3NLL4-F1
#
_cell.length_a   1.000
_cell.length_b   1.000
_cell.length_c   1.000
_cell.angle_alpha   90.00
_cell.angle_beta   90.00
_cell.angle_gamma   90.00
#
_symmetry.space_group_name_H-M   'P 1'
#
loop_
_entity.id
_entity.type
_entity.pdbx_description
1 polymer ?
#
loop_
_entity_poly.entity_id
_entity_poly.type
_entity_poly.pdbx_seq_one_letter_code
_entity_poly.pdbx_strand_id
1 'polypeptide(L)'
;MADCLEEKDESIDSNRVMDQSDFLANQFEKFTHDFREKGEPTCCAETDSDHSKCQQAETQSKRAKKEIVNVTRKLQRALVSLEMMPHATDLLKALRDKNAELRDVIIKINSEFSTSSVPIPEYDTVDMKSLLGDDQVADQKSLLELVEEDQKKVQSDLERILVESEILLQEYDHMKNGLKS
;
A
#
# COMPACT_ATOMS: atom_id res chain seq x y z
N MET A 1 40.91 11.90 27.87
CA MET A 1 40.32 13.08 27.22
C MET A 1 41.29 13.41 26.10
N ALA A 2 40.97 12.95 24.90
CA ALA A 2 41.82 13.15 23.72
C ALA A 2 41.38 14.45 23.06
N ASP A 3 42.38 15.29 22.82
CA ASP A 3 42.29 16.63 22.29
C ASP A 3 41.45 16.72 21.01
N CYS A 4 40.50 17.65 21.05
CA CYS A 4 39.85 18.22 19.88
C CYS A 4 40.89 19.06 19.12
N LEU A 5 41.74 18.39 18.36
CA LEU A 5 42.59 19.01 17.34
C LEU A 5 41.81 19.06 16.03
N GLU A 6 41.09 20.16 15.83
CA GLU A 6 40.94 20.78 14.51
C GLU A 6 40.68 22.26 14.76
N GLU A 7 41.78 23.00 14.85
CA GLU A 7 41.85 24.45 14.87
C GLU A 7 41.08 25.00 13.66
N LYS A 8 39.91 25.57 13.95
CA LYS A 8 39.25 26.52 13.06
C LYS A 8 40.04 27.83 13.11
N ASP A 9 40.77 28.12 12.06
CA ASP A 9 40.36 29.11 11.05
C ASP A 9 41.50 29.28 10.04
N GLU A 10 41.16 29.33 8.76
CA GLU A 10 41.60 30.35 7.79
C GLU A 10 41.30 29.88 6.37
N SER A 11 40.28 30.50 5.78
CA SER A 11 39.66 30.21 4.46
C SER A 11 38.94 28.87 4.39
N ILE A 12 37.62 28.93 4.18
CA ILE A 12 36.90 27.80 3.60
C ILE A 12 37.64 27.48 2.31
N ASP A 13 38.28 26.31 2.23
CA ASP A 13 38.98 25.86 1.03
C ASP A 13 37.99 25.92 -0.14
N SER A 14 38.18 26.91 -1.04
CA SER A 14 37.29 27.13 -2.18
C SER A 14 37.20 25.88 -3.04
N ASN A 15 38.25 25.05 -3.07
CA ASN A 15 38.22 23.76 -3.76
C ASN A 15 37.25 22.81 -3.08
N ARG A 16 37.26 22.72 -1.74
CA ARG A 16 36.29 21.90 -0.99
C ARG A 16 34.85 22.35 -1.21
N VAL A 17 34.59 23.65 -1.38
CA VAL A 17 33.25 24.16 -1.70
C VAL A 17 32.85 23.81 -3.12
N MET A 18 33.77 23.96 -4.08
CA MET A 18 33.54 23.59 -5.48
C MET A 18 33.29 22.08 -5.63
N ASP A 19 34.12 21.26 -4.98
CA ASP A 19 33.97 19.79 -4.96
C ASP A 19 32.62 19.39 -4.35
N GLN A 20 32.18 20.08 -3.29
CA GLN A 20 30.89 19.84 -2.67
C GLN A 20 29.73 20.24 -3.60
N SER A 21 29.83 21.38 -4.30
CA SER A 21 28.80 21.79 -5.26
C SER A 21 28.72 20.85 -6.46
N ASP A 22 29.86 20.40 -6.99
CA ASP A 22 29.93 19.47 -8.11
C ASP A 22 29.41 18.08 -7.73
N PHE A 23 29.73 17.63 -6.51
CA PHE A 23 29.16 16.40 -5.97
C PHE A 23 27.63 16.49 -5.85
N LEU A 24 27.10 17.59 -5.31
CA LEU A 24 25.65 17.78 -5.17
C LEU A 24 24.94 17.88 -6.53
N ALA A 25 25.54 18.55 -7.51
CA ALA A 25 25.03 18.61 -8.88
C ALA A 25 24.97 17.22 -9.52
N ASN A 26 26.06 16.45 -9.42
CA ASN A 26 26.10 15.07 -9.91
C ASN A 26 25.09 14.16 -9.20
N GLN A 27 24.90 14.31 -7.89
CA GLN A 27 23.92 13.54 -7.14
C GLN A 27 22.48 13.91 -7.54
N PHE A 28 22.23 15.19 -7.84
CA PHE A 28 20.92 15.66 -8.31
C PHE A 28 20.63 15.19 -9.74
N GLU A 29 21.63 15.18 -10.62
CA GLU A 29 21.52 14.64 -11.97
C GLU A 29 21.25 13.14 -11.96
N LYS A 30 21.99 12.38 -11.15
CA LYS A 30 21.69 10.95 -10.92
C LYS A 30 20.29 10.74 -10.38
N PHE A 31 19.87 11.53 -9.39
CA PHE A 31 18.52 11.45 -8.85
C PHE A 31 17.45 11.74 -9.91
N THR A 32 17.63 12.77 -10.73
CA THR A 32 16.66 13.12 -11.78
C THR A 32 16.62 12.12 -12.92
N HIS A 33 17.77 11.56 -13.29
CA HIS A 33 17.86 10.43 -14.23
C HIS A 33 17.14 9.20 -13.68
N ASP A 34 17.49 8.76 -12.47
CA ASP A 34 16.84 7.65 -11.79
C ASP A 34 15.33 7.86 -11.62
N PHE A 35 14.91 9.08 -11.27
CA PHE A 35 13.49 9.41 -11.12
C PHE A 35 12.76 9.38 -12.46
N ARG A 36 13.41 9.78 -13.54
CA ARG A 36 12.85 9.71 -14.90
C ARG A 36 12.75 8.26 -15.38
N GLU A 37 13.80 7.46 -15.20
CA GLU A 37 13.82 6.05 -15.61
C GLU A 37 12.89 5.18 -14.74
N LYS A 38 12.85 5.39 -13.43
CA LYS A 38 11.91 4.70 -12.52
C LYS A 38 10.48 5.27 -12.58
N GLY A 39 10.30 6.38 -13.28
CA GLY A 39 9.00 7.00 -13.55
C GLY A 39 8.30 6.41 -14.77
N GLU A 40 9.00 5.64 -15.60
CA GLU A 40 8.39 4.91 -16.70
C GLU A 40 7.61 3.70 -16.14
N PRO A 41 6.33 3.54 -16.51
CA PRO A 41 5.52 2.42 -16.03
C PRO A 41 6.15 1.09 -16.46
N THR A 42 6.22 0.13 -15.54
CA THR A 42 6.83 -1.20 -15.76
C THR A 42 6.22 -2.00 -16.92
N CYS A 43 5.10 -1.55 -17.50
CA CYS A 43 4.47 -2.15 -18.67
C CYS A 43 5.12 -1.74 -20.02
N CYS A 44 6.21 -0.96 -20.01
CA CYS A 44 6.98 -0.59 -21.19
C CYS A 44 7.79 -1.78 -21.75
N ALA A 45 7.12 -2.84 -22.20
CA ALA A 45 7.70 -3.70 -23.23
C ALA A 45 7.50 -3.00 -24.57
N GLU A 46 8.59 -2.80 -25.33
CA GLU A 46 8.65 -2.01 -26.57
C GLU A 46 7.69 -2.44 -27.70
N THR A 47 6.92 -3.53 -27.50
CA THR A 47 6.15 -4.20 -28.54
C THR A 47 4.63 -4.01 -28.46
N ASP A 48 4.07 -3.44 -27.39
CA ASP A 48 2.62 -3.30 -27.26
C ASP A 48 2.16 -1.87 -27.58
N SER A 49 1.36 -1.70 -28.63
CA SER A 49 0.98 -0.37 -29.16
C SER A 49 -0.33 0.19 -28.58
N ASP A 50 -1.03 -0.59 -27.75
CA ASP A 50 -2.25 -0.17 -27.05
C ASP A 50 -2.02 -0.06 -25.54
N HIS A 51 -1.49 1.10 -25.12
CA HIS A 51 -1.16 1.40 -23.72
C HIS A 51 -2.37 1.84 -22.87
N SER A 52 -3.58 1.89 -23.45
CA SER A 52 -4.77 2.45 -22.80
C SER A 52 -5.14 1.72 -21.50
N LYS A 53 -4.98 0.39 -21.47
CA LYS A 53 -5.30 -0.46 -20.31
C LYS A 53 -4.29 -0.32 -19.17
N CYS A 54 -3.00 -0.23 -19.48
CA CYS A 54 -1.95 -0.06 -18.48
C CYS A 54 -2.07 1.30 -17.76
N GLN A 55 -2.31 2.37 -18.53
CA GLN A 55 -2.50 3.70 -17.97
C GLN A 55 -3.76 3.79 -17.09
N GLN A 56 -4.82 3.09 -17.46
CA GLN A 56 -6.04 2.97 -16.64
C GLN A 56 -5.77 2.19 -15.34
N ALA A 57 -5.03 1.08 -15.40
CA ALA A 57 -4.69 0.30 -14.21
C ALA A 57 -3.82 1.11 -13.23
N GLU A 58 -2.80 1.82 -13.73
CA GLU A 58 -1.99 2.71 -12.89
C GLU A 58 -2.81 3.83 -12.24
N THR A 59 -3.68 4.48 -13.02
CA THR A 59 -4.48 5.61 -12.51
C THR A 59 -5.51 5.14 -11.48
N GLN A 60 -6.11 3.96 -11.67
CA GLN A 60 -6.97 3.32 -10.66
C GLN A 60 -6.19 2.97 -9.40
N SER A 61 -4.99 2.39 -9.52
CA SER A 61 -4.11 2.10 -8.37
C SER A 61 -3.73 3.37 -7.59
N LYS A 62 -3.35 4.44 -8.29
CA LYS A 62 -3.04 5.75 -7.70
C LYS A 62 -4.26 6.35 -6.97
N ARG A 63 -5.45 6.21 -7.54
CA ARG A 63 -6.71 6.67 -6.93
C ARG A 63 -7.03 5.88 -5.65
N ALA A 64 -6.94 4.55 -5.70
CA ALA A 64 -7.18 3.68 -4.54
C ALA A 64 -6.23 4.01 -3.38
N LYS A 65 -4.93 4.19 -3.64
CA LYS A 65 -3.95 4.58 -2.60
C LYS A 65 -4.30 5.90 -1.93
N LYS A 66 -4.72 6.91 -2.71
CA LYS A 66 -5.12 8.22 -2.18
C LYS A 66 -6.36 8.10 -1.28
N GLU A 67 -7.31 7.27 -1.68
CA GLU A 67 -8.55 7.03 -0.94
C GLU A 67 -8.28 6.34 0.40
N ILE A 68 -7.45 5.30 0.41
CA ILE A 68 -6.97 4.63 1.64
C ILE A 68 -6.35 5.64 2.61
N VAL A 69 -5.43 6.48 2.13
CA VAL A 69 -4.75 7.48 2.97
C VAL A 69 -5.74 8.50 3.54
N ASN A 70 -6.68 8.97 2.73
CA ASN A 70 -7.68 9.94 3.15
C ASN A 70 -8.63 9.37 4.21
N VAL A 71 -9.17 8.17 3.98
CA VAL A 71 -10.06 7.48 4.93
C VAL A 71 -9.32 7.18 6.22
N THR A 72 -8.10 6.63 6.14
CA THR A 72 -7.26 6.37 7.33
C THR A 72 -7.03 7.63 8.16
N ARG A 73 -6.73 8.77 7.51
CA ARG A 73 -6.52 10.05 8.21
C ARG A 73 -7.81 10.55 8.88
N LYS A 74 -8.96 10.42 8.22
CA LYS A 74 -10.26 10.80 8.79
C LYS A 74 -10.62 9.91 9.99
N LEU A 75 -10.46 8.58 9.86
CA LEU A 75 -10.67 7.60 10.94
C LEU A 75 -9.83 7.94 12.17
N GLN A 76 -8.52 8.17 12.00
CA GLN A 76 -7.64 8.51 13.11
C GLN A 76 -8.07 9.81 13.83
N ARG A 77 -8.49 10.83 13.07
CA ARG A 77 -9.00 12.08 13.66
C ARG A 77 -10.30 11.87 14.41
N ALA A 78 -11.21 11.06 13.87
CA ALA A 78 -12.48 10.73 14.51
C ALA A 78 -12.25 9.96 15.82
N LEU A 79 -11.38 8.94 15.81
CA LEU A 79 -11.01 8.16 17.00
C LEU A 79 -10.49 9.05 18.13
N VAL A 80 -9.49 9.89 17.86
CA VAL A 80 -8.94 10.81 18.88
C VAL A 80 -10.00 11.77 19.41
N SER A 81 -10.90 12.25 18.54
CA SER A 81 -11.96 13.18 18.94
C SER A 81 -13.02 12.50 19.82
N LEU A 82 -13.37 11.25 19.51
CA LEU A 82 -14.36 10.47 20.25
C LEU A 82 -13.82 9.89 21.56
N GLU A 83 -12.52 9.62 21.67
CA GLU A 83 -11.88 9.22 22.94
C GLU A 83 -12.04 10.28 24.04
N MET A 84 -12.19 11.54 23.64
CA MET A 84 -12.42 12.67 24.55
C MET A 84 -13.91 12.86 24.90
N MET A 85 -14.82 12.04 24.35
CA MET A 85 -16.27 12.16 24.55
C MET A 85 -16.84 10.99 25.37
N PRO A 86 -17.53 11.26 26.49
CA PRO A 86 -18.04 10.21 27.39
C PRO A 86 -19.25 9.41 26.87
N HIS A 87 -19.93 9.86 25.80
CA HIS A 87 -21.18 9.24 25.30
C HIS A 87 -21.06 8.55 23.94
N ALA A 88 -19.86 8.45 23.38
CA ALA A 88 -19.63 7.93 22.02
C ALA A 88 -19.09 6.50 21.99
N THR A 89 -19.34 5.69 23.03
CA THR A 89 -18.67 4.40 23.24
C THR A 89 -18.89 3.39 22.11
N ASP A 90 -20.10 3.34 21.54
CA ASP A 90 -20.43 2.36 20.50
C ASP A 90 -19.84 2.74 19.13
N LEU A 91 -19.96 4.02 18.74
CA LEU A 91 -19.35 4.55 17.52
C LEU A 91 -17.82 4.49 17.59
N LEU A 92 -17.24 4.81 18.75
CA LEU A 92 -15.80 4.69 18.97
C LEU A 92 -15.32 3.25 18.79
N LYS A 93 -16.07 2.27 19.30
CA LYS A 93 -15.74 0.85 19.13
C LYS A 93 -15.81 0.44 17.66
N ALA A 94 -16.91 0.79 16.96
CA ALA A 94 -17.07 0.48 15.53
C ALA A 94 -15.96 1.10 14.66
N LEU A 95 -15.57 2.35 14.92
CA LEU A 95 -14.46 3.01 14.22
C LEU A 95 -13.11 2.37 14.53
N ARG A 96 -12.88 1.87 15.75
CA ARG A 96 -11.65 1.15 16.10
C ARG A 96 -11.57 -0.18 15.35
N ASP A 97 -12.66 -0.92 15.31
CA ASP A 97 -12.73 -2.21 14.62
C ASP A 97 -12.47 -2.02 13.13
N LYS A 98 -13.12 -1.04 12.48
CA LYS A 98 -12.87 -0.75 11.05
C LYS A 98 -11.48 -0.22 10.75
N ASN A 99 -10.88 0.57 11.63
CA ASN A 99 -9.50 1.02 11.49
C ASN A 99 -8.50 -0.14 11.64
N ALA A 100 -8.78 -1.13 12.49
CA ALA A 100 -7.98 -2.35 12.60
C ALA A 100 -8.10 -3.21 11.34
N GLU A 101 -9.33 -3.47 10.87
CA GLU A 101 -9.58 -4.21 9.62
C GLU A 101 -8.90 -3.56 8.42
N LEU A 102 -8.98 -2.22 8.30
CA LEU A 102 -8.33 -1.48 7.22
C LEU A 102 -6.79 -1.64 7.27
N ARG A 103 -6.19 -1.62 8.45
CA ARG A 103 -4.74 -1.85 8.61
C ARG A 103 -4.34 -3.26 8.18
N ASP A 104 -5.11 -4.26 8.57
CA ASP A 104 -4.83 -5.66 8.22
C ASP A 104 -4.91 -5.89 6.71
N VAL A 105 -5.91 -5.30 6.05
CA VAL A 105 -6.03 -5.36 4.58
C VAL A 105 -4.90 -4.60 3.89
N ILE A 106 -4.48 -3.43 4.40
CA ILE A 106 -3.31 -2.72 3.87
C ILE A 106 -2.03 -3.57 3.97
N ILE A 107 -1.84 -4.29 5.08
CA ILE A 107 -0.70 -5.19 5.26
C ILE A 107 -0.74 -6.31 4.22
N LYS A 108 -1.92 -6.90 3.96
CA LYS A 108 -2.10 -7.93 2.93
C LYS A 108 -1.91 -7.40 1.50
N ILE A 109 -2.30 -6.17 1.20
CA ILE A 109 -2.07 -5.56 -0.12
C ILE A 109 -0.57 -5.31 -0.34
N ASN A 110 0.15 -4.92 0.70
CA ASN A 110 1.59 -4.63 0.63
C ASN A 110 2.46 -5.89 0.84
N SER A 111 1.88 -7.04 1.20
CA SER A 111 2.66 -8.26 1.35
C SER A 111 3.08 -8.76 -0.02
N GLU A 112 4.39 -8.86 -0.23
CA GLU A 112 5.00 -9.30 -1.49
C GLU A 112 4.80 -10.81 -1.77
N PHE A 113 4.31 -11.59 -0.79
CA PHE A 113 4.14 -13.04 -0.88
C PHE A 113 2.80 -13.52 -0.27
N SER A 114 2.02 -14.27 -1.06
CA SER A 114 0.77 -14.94 -0.68
C SER A 114 0.74 -16.36 -1.28
N THR A 115 0.18 -17.34 -0.53
CA THR A 115 0.01 -18.80 -0.75
C THR A 115 1.11 -19.63 -1.44
N SER A 116 2.18 -19.02 -1.96
CA SER A 116 3.22 -19.64 -2.79
C SER A 116 4.62 -19.59 -2.18
N SER A 117 4.78 -19.08 -0.94
CA SER A 117 6.11 -18.91 -0.34
C SER A 117 6.83 -20.23 0.01
N VAL A 118 6.13 -21.37 -0.12
CA VAL A 118 6.71 -22.70 0.00
C VAL A 118 6.29 -23.48 -1.23
N PRO A 119 7.21 -23.85 -2.14
CA PRO A 119 6.90 -24.71 -3.27
C PRO A 119 6.61 -26.11 -2.72
N ILE A 120 5.33 -26.40 -2.51
CA ILE A 120 4.87 -27.77 -2.29
C ILE A 120 4.75 -28.37 -3.70
N PRO A 121 5.33 -29.57 -3.95
CA PRO A 121 5.17 -30.23 -5.23
C PRO A 121 3.69 -30.36 -5.58
N GLU A 122 3.31 -29.91 -6.76
CA GLU A 122 1.97 -30.13 -7.28
C GLU A 122 1.75 -31.65 -7.36
N TYR A 123 0.72 -32.14 -6.68
CA TYR A 123 0.31 -33.52 -6.81
C TYR A 123 -0.25 -33.72 -8.22
N ASP A 124 0.10 -34.83 -8.86
CA ASP A 124 -0.43 -35.17 -10.18
C ASP A 124 -1.93 -35.45 -10.05
N THR A 125 -2.73 -34.62 -10.69
CA THR A 125 -4.19 -34.76 -10.68
C THR A 125 -4.65 -36.04 -11.38
N VAL A 126 -3.85 -36.59 -12.30
CA VAL A 126 -4.13 -37.87 -12.93
C VAL A 126 -3.99 -39.00 -11.91
N ASP A 127 -2.91 -38.98 -11.13
CA ASP A 127 -2.70 -39.96 -10.06
C ASP A 127 -3.79 -39.86 -8.98
N MET A 128 -4.16 -38.65 -8.59
CA MET A 128 -5.21 -38.43 -7.59
C MET A 128 -6.59 -38.86 -8.10
N LYS A 129 -6.94 -38.56 -9.36
CA LYS A 129 -8.19 -39.01 -10.00
C LYS A 129 -8.23 -40.54 -10.11
N SER A 130 -7.10 -41.15 -10.44
CA SER A 130 -6.94 -42.61 -10.47
C SER A 130 -7.12 -43.25 -9.09
N LEU A 131 -6.66 -42.60 -8.01
CA LEU A 131 -6.75 -43.11 -6.64
C LEU A 131 -8.11 -42.89 -5.98
N LEU A 132 -8.76 -41.75 -6.23
CA LEU A 132 -9.93 -41.28 -5.47
C LEU A 132 -11.23 -41.25 -6.30
N GLY A 133 -11.14 -41.31 -7.63
CA GLY A 133 -12.27 -41.13 -8.54
C GLY A 133 -12.40 -39.68 -9.03
N ASP A 134 -12.92 -39.51 -10.25
CA ASP A 134 -13.05 -38.21 -10.93
C ASP A 134 -13.96 -37.23 -10.17
N ASP A 135 -14.91 -37.74 -9.41
CA ASP A 135 -15.90 -37.01 -8.63
C ASP A 135 -15.38 -36.51 -7.27
N GLN A 136 -14.24 -37.02 -6.81
CA GLN A 136 -13.63 -36.66 -5.53
C GLN A 136 -12.46 -35.66 -5.67
N VAL A 137 -11.94 -35.46 -6.89
CA VAL A 137 -10.78 -34.61 -7.14
C VAL A 137 -11.20 -33.32 -7.84
N ALA A 138 -11.15 -32.21 -7.10
CA ALA A 138 -11.39 -30.89 -7.66
C ALA A 138 -10.39 -30.56 -8.77
N ASP A 139 -10.85 -29.84 -9.79
CA ASP A 139 -9.96 -29.38 -10.85
C ASP A 139 -8.88 -28.46 -10.28
N GLN A 140 -7.62 -28.75 -10.63
CA GLN A 140 -6.49 -27.92 -10.24
C GLN A 140 -6.60 -26.57 -10.92
N LYS A 141 -6.69 -25.52 -10.11
CA LYS A 141 -6.42 -24.17 -10.56
C LYS A 141 -4.93 -23.96 -10.64
N SER A 142 -4.49 -23.23 -11.66
CA SER A 142 -3.09 -22.84 -11.74
C SER A 142 -2.74 -21.90 -10.57
N LEU A 143 -1.46 -21.87 -10.19
CA LEU A 143 -0.96 -20.90 -9.20
C LEU A 143 -1.31 -19.45 -9.60
N LEU A 144 -1.29 -19.14 -10.89
CA LEU A 144 -1.67 -17.82 -11.40
C LEU A 144 -3.15 -17.51 -11.15
N GLU A 145 -4.05 -18.47 -11.41
CA GLU A 145 -5.48 -18.30 -11.14
C GLU A 145 -5.77 -18.12 -9.65
N LEU A 146 -5.07 -18.87 -8.78
CA LEU A 146 -5.20 -18.72 -7.33
C LEU A 146 -4.73 -17.33 -6.85
N VAL A 147 -3.63 -16.83 -7.40
CA VAL A 147 -3.12 -15.48 -7.11
C VAL A 147 -4.10 -14.41 -7.59
N GLU A 148 -4.65 -14.54 -8.80
CA GLU A 148 -5.65 -13.60 -9.31
C GLU A 148 -6.93 -13.59 -8.47
N GLU A 149 -7.40 -14.75 -8.02
CA GLU A 149 -8.56 -14.86 -7.14
C GLU A 149 -8.32 -14.22 -5.77
N ASP A 150 -7.15 -14.44 -5.18
CA ASP A 150 -6.75 -13.83 -3.91
C ASP A 150 -6.66 -12.31 -4.05
N GLN A 151 -6.05 -11.80 -5.12
CA GLN A 151 -5.98 -10.36 -5.40
C GLN A 151 -7.36 -9.73 -5.55
N LYS A 152 -8.26 -10.36 -6.31
CA LYS A 152 -9.65 -9.89 -6.48
C LYS A 152 -10.39 -9.84 -5.14
N LYS A 153 -10.19 -10.86 -4.30
CA LYS A 153 -10.81 -10.93 -2.98
C LYS A 153 -10.30 -9.83 -2.05
N VAL A 154 -8.99 -9.63 -1.99
CA VAL A 154 -8.37 -8.55 -1.20
C VAL A 154 -8.86 -7.18 -1.67
N GLN A 155 -8.99 -6.97 -2.99
CA GLN A 155 -9.49 -5.72 -3.53
C GLN A 155 -10.97 -5.48 -3.18
N SER A 156 -11.81 -6.50 -3.27
CA SER A 156 -13.22 -6.41 -2.88
C SER A 156 -13.39 -6.13 -1.38
N ASP A 157 -12.58 -6.78 -0.54
CA ASP A 157 -12.57 -6.54 0.90
C ASP A 157 -12.15 -5.10 1.23
N LEU A 158 -11.17 -4.56 0.52
CA LEU A 158 -10.75 -3.16 0.65
C LEU A 158 -11.89 -2.19 0.34
N GLU A 159 -12.56 -2.35 -0.81
CA GLU A 159 -13.65 -1.49 -1.23
C GLU A 159 -14.80 -1.49 -0.21
N ARG A 160 -15.17 -2.68 0.29
CA ARG A 160 -16.18 -2.81 1.35
C ARG A 160 -15.79 -2.01 2.59
N ILE A 161 -14.57 -2.18 3.09
CA ILE A 161 -14.10 -1.52 4.31
C ILE A 161 -14.07 0.00 4.14
N LEU A 162 -13.66 0.49 2.96
CA LEU A 162 -13.64 1.93 2.68
C LEU A 162 -15.05 2.53 2.73
N VAL A 163 -16.04 1.88 2.10
CA VAL A 163 -17.44 2.33 2.12
C VAL A 163 -18.01 2.32 3.54
N GLU A 164 -17.82 1.23 4.29
CA GLU A 164 -18.28 1.13 5.68
C GLU A 164 -17.63 2.18 6.58
N SER A 165 -16.34 2.44 6.38
CA SER A 165 -15.61 3.49 7.10
C SER A 165 -16.16 4.88 6.79
N GLU A 166 -16.54 5.16 5.53
CA GLU A 166 -17.16 6.43 5.17
C GLU A 166 -18.54 6.63 5.81
N ILE A 167 -19.35 5.58 5.90
CA ILE A 167 -20.65 5.63 6.58
C ILE A 167 -20.46 6.00 8.06
N LEU A 168 -19.55 5.32 8.77
CA LEU A 168 -19.26 5.62 10.18
C LEU A 168 -18.69 7.03 10.38
N LEU A 169 -17.89 7.52 9.42
CA LEU A 169 -17.37 8.89 9.44
C LEU A 169 -18.47 9.94 9.23
N GLN A 170 -19.48 9.64 8.42
CA GLN A 170 -20.67 10.51 8.28
C GLN A 170 -21.46 10.55 9.59
N GLU A 171 -21.67 9.41 10.25
CA GLU A 171 -22.33 9.35 11.57
C GLU A 171 -21.55 10.17 12.62
N TYR A 172 -20.23 10.08 12.61
CA TYR A 172 -19.37 10.92 13.44
C TYR A 172 -19.54 12.42 13.15
N ASP A 173 -19.59 12.82 11.88
CA ASP A 173 -19.80 14.22 11.49
C ASP A 173 -21.20 14.71 11.92
N HIS A 174 -22.22 13.86 11.84
CA HIS A 174 -23.56 14.16 12.35
C HIS A 174 -23.56 14.36 13.87
N MET A 175 -22.91 13.50 14.64
CA MET A 175 -22.79 13.66 16.09
C MET A 175 -22.07 14.97 16.45
N LYS A 176 -20.94 15.25 15.78
CA LYS A 176 -20.12 16.42 16.07
C LYS A 176 -20.80 17.74 15.71
N ASN A 177 -21.52 17.78 14.60
CA ASN A 177 -22.20 19.00 14.14
C ASN A 177 -23.61 19.14 14.73
N GLY A 178 -24.26 18.05 15.12
CA GLY A 178 -25.51 18.07 15.88
C GLY A 178 -25.35 18.62 17.30
N LEU A 179 -24.15 18.52 17.89
CA LEU A 179 -23.79 19.13 19.18
C LEU A 179 -23.50 20.65 19.09
N LYS A 180 -23.54 21.27 17.90
CA LYS A 180 -23.32 22.71 17.70
C LYS A 180 -24.61 23.54 17.57
N SER A 181 -25.79 22.91 17.71
CA SER A 181 -27.08 23.60 17.80
C SER A 181 -27.59 23.62 19.24
#